data_AF-A0A1S2LSE9-F1
#
_entry.id   AF-A0A1S2LSE9-F1
#
_cell.length_a   1.000
_cell.length_b   1.000
_cell.length_c   1.000
_cell.angle_alpha   90.00
_cell.angle_beta   90.00
_cell.angle_gamma   90.00
#
_symmetry.space_group_name_H-M   'P 1'
#
loop_
_entity.id
_entity.type
_entity.pdbx_description
1 polymer ?
#
loop_
_entity_poly.entity_id
_entity_poly.type
_entity_poly.pdbx_seq_one_letter_code
_entity_poly.pdbx_strand_id
1 'polypeptide(L)' 'MKKDLKNKKMLEEIEIARKKMVQLAYENPLNSKEVVDASTKLDKLLNVYNNIHISKKTKTLVHS' A
#
# COMPACT_ATOMS: atom_id res chain seq x y z
N MET A 1 20.75 -10.85 -2.22
CA MET A 1 20.75 -9.68 -3.12
C MET A 1 19.46 -9.46 -3.93
N LYS A 2 18.77 -10.48 -4.48
CA LYS A 2 17.56 -10.24 -5.32
C LYS A 2 16.29 -9.82 -4.54
N LYS A 3 16.20 -10.15 -3.25
CA LYS A 3 15.02 -9.90 -2.40
C LYS A 3 14.90 -8.43 -1.99
N ASP A 4 16.03 -7.80 -1.67
CA ASP A 4 16.10 -6.41 -1.22
C ASP A 4 15.72 -5.44 -2.34
N LEU A 5 16.13 -5.75 -3.57
CA LEU A 5 15.77 -4.97 -4.76
C LEU A 5 14.26 -5.04 -5.07
N LYS A 6 13.65 -6.22 -4.90
CA LYS A 6 12.20 -6.41 -5.10
C LYS A 6 11.39 -5.66 -4.04
N ASN A 7 11.85 -5.66 -2.79
CA ASN A 7 11.25 -4.89 -1.71
C ASN A 7 11.34 -3.38 -1.96
N LYS A 8 12.50 -2.89 -2.43
CA LYS A 8 12.69 -1.47 -2.74
C LYS A 8 11.73 -0.97 -3.82
N LYS A 9 11.57 -1.73 -4.91
CA LYS A 9 10.61 -1.38 -5.98
C LYS A 9 9.18 -1.33 -5.47
N MET A 10 8.79 -2.29 -4.64
CA MET A 10 7.42 -2.34 -4.11
C MET A 10 7.13 -1.19 -3.13
N LEU A 11 8.11 -0.80 -2.31
CA LEU A 11 8.02 0.38 -1.45
C LEU A 11 7.93 1.67 -2.26
N GLU A 12 8.66 1.77 -3.36
CA GLU A 12 8.59 2.91 -4.27
C GLU A 12 7.20 3.04 -4.91
N GLU A 13 6.62 1.92 -5.37
CA GLU A 13 5.25 1.90 -5.89
C GLU A 13 4.20 2.31 -4.85
N ILE A 14 4.36 1.88 -3.59
CA ILE A 14 3.49 2.29 -2.47
C ILE A 14 3.59 3.80 -2.24
N GLU A 15 4.79 4.35 -2.22
CA GLU A 15 4.99 5.79 -1.98
C GLU A 15 4.44 6.63 -3.15
N ILE A 16 4.59 6.18 -4.40
CA ILE A 16 3.98 6.83 -5.57
C ILE A 16 2.45 6.79 -5.46
N ALA A 17 1.87 5.64 -5.13
CA ALA A 17 0.42 5.49 -4.97
C ALA A 17 -0.11 6.39 -3.83
N ARG A 18 0.62 6.49 -2.72
CA ARG A 18 0.31 7.36 -1.59
C ARG A 18 0.31 8.83 -2.00
N LYS A 19 1.38 9.30 -2.65
CA LYS A 19 1.45 10.68 -3.15
C LYS A 19 0.31 11.01 -4.10
N LYS A 20 -0.01 10.11 -5.02
CA LYS A 20 -1.13 10.29 -5.95
C LYS A 20 -2.47 10.37 -5.22
N MET A 21 -2.72 9.51 -4.24
CA MET A 21 -3.96 9.55 -3.46
C MET A 21 -4.08 10.83 -2.64
N VAL A 22 -3.00 11.28 -2.00
CA VAL A 22 -2.96 12.55 -1.25
C VAL A 22 -3.20 13.75 -2.16
N GLN A 23 -2.57 13.77 -3.34
CA GLN A 23 -2.78 14.82 -4.33
C GLN A 23 -4.23 14.86 -4.80
N LEU A 24 -4.79 13.70 -5.19
CA LEU A 24 -6.19 13.62 -5.62
C LEU A 24 -7.16 14.02 -4.51
N ALA A 25 -6.87 13.69 -3.25
CA ALA A 25 -7.68 14.06 -2.10
C ALA A 25 -7.58 15.55 -1.74
N TYR A 26 -6.51 16.21 -2.15
CA TYR A 26 -6.35 17.67 -2.04
C TYR A 26 -7.11 18.39 -3.16
N GLU A 27 -7.07 17.86 -4.37
CA GLU A 27 -7.69 18.46 -5.56
C GLU A 27 -9.18 18.13 -5.71
N ASN A 28 -9.64 17.01 -5.16
CA ASN A 28 -11.01 16.51 -5.29
C ASN A 28 -11.64 16.19 -3.93
N PRO A 29 -12.98 16.21 -3.84
CA PRO A 29 -13.69 15.67 -2.70
C PRO A 29 -13.26 14.23 -2.40
N LEU A 30 -13.16 13.88 -1.12
CA LEU A 30 -12.73 12.53 -0.69
C LEU A 30 -13.66 11.39 -1.16
N ASN A 31 -14.90 11.73 -1.53
CA ASN A 31 -15.87 10.80 -2.09
C ASN A 31 -15.78 10.68 -3.62
N SER A 32 -14.86 11.40 -4.27
CA SER A 32 -14.67 11.28 -5.71
C SER A 32 -14.18 9.88 -6.03
N LYS A 33 -14.68 9.34 -7.13
CA LYS A 33 -14.29 8.00 -7.59
C LYS A 33 -12.78 7.88 -7.74
N GLU A 34 -12.11 8.96 -8.15
CA GLU A 34 -10.66 9.00 -8.32
C GLU A 34 -9.89 8.84 -7.01
N VAL A 35 -10.35 9.48 -5.94
CA VAL A 35 -9.74 9.34 -4.60
C VAL A 35 -10.00 7.94 -4.04
N VAL A 36 -11.21 7.41 -4.23
CA VAL A 36 -11.59 6.05 -3.79
C VAL A 36 -10.80 4.99 -4.54
N ASP A 37 -10.64 5.11 -5.86
CA ASP A 37 -9.85 4.20 -6.69
C ASP A 37 -8.37 4.27 -6.31
N ALA A 38 -7.83 5.47 -6.07
CA ALA A 38 -6.45 5.66 -5.62
C ALA A 38 -6.21 5.05 -4.23
N SER A 39 -7.14 5.24 -3.29
CA SER A 39 -7.10 4.64 -1.95
C SER A 39 -7.16 3.12 -2.02
N THR A 40 -8.09 2.56 -2.81
CA THR A 40 -8.22 1.11 -3.01
C THR A 40 -6.95 0.51 -3.62
N LYS A 41 -6.30 1.22 -4.54
CA LYS A 41 -5.04 0.77 -5.14
C LYS A 41 -3.90 0.76 -4.13
N LEU A 42 -3.79 1.81 -3.31
CA LEU A 42 -2.79 1.89 -2.24
C LEU A 42 -2.98 0.76 -1.22
N ASP A 43 -4.22 0.52 -0.80
CA ASP A 43 -4.55 -0.55 0.15
C ASP A 43 -4.16 -1.94 -0.38
N LYS A 44 -4.44 -2.23 -1.66
CA LYS A 44 -4.01 -3.48 -2.31
C LYS A 44 -2.48 -3.65 -2.29
N LEU A 45 -1.73 -2.60 -2.60
CA LEU A 45 -0.26 -2.64 -2.58
C LEU A 45 0.28 -2.87 -1.16
N LEU A 46 -0.30 -2.20 -0.17
CA LEU A 46 0.03 -2.39 1.24
C LEU A 46 -0.30 -3.81 1.70
N ASN A 47 -1.44 -4.36 1.31
CA ASN A 47 -1.83 -5.73 1.65
C ASN A 47 -0.90 -6.76 0.99
N VAL A 48 -0.47 -6.56 -0.25
CA VAL A 48 0.54 -7.44 -0.89
C VAL A 48 1.88 -7.35 -0.16
N TYR A 49 2.32 -6.14 0.21
CA TYR A 49 3.53 -5.93 1.02
C TYR A 49 3.43 -6.61 2.36
N ASN A 50 2.34 -6.36 3.08
CA ASN A 50 2.06 -6.96 4.36
C ASN A 50 1.97 -8.48 4.24
N ASN A 51 1.30 -9.08 3.26
CA ASN A 51 1.29 -10.54 3.13
C ASN A 51 2.69 -11.13 2.89
N ILE A 52 3.52 -10.46 2.08
CA ILE A 52 4.90 -10.90 1.82
C ILE A 52 5.79 -10.76 3.08
N HIS A 53 5.57 -9.74 3.91
CA HIS A 53 6.40 -9.45 5.09
C HIS A 53 5.85 -10.03 6.41
N ILE A 54 4.53 -10.02 6.60
CA ILE A 54 3.79 -10.56 7.75
C ILE A 54 3.68 -12.08 7.68
N SER A 55 3.83 -12.76 6.53
CA SER A 55 4.03 -14.23 6.53
C SER A 55 5.24 -14.70 7.34
N LYS A 56 6.11 -13.78 7.80
CA LYS A 56 7.16 -14.04 8.80
C LYS A 56 6.78 -13.68 10.25
N LYS A 57 5.68 -12.96 10.47
CA LYS A 57 5.20 -12.45 11.77
C LYS A 57 3.85 -13.05 12.22
N THR A 58 3.06 -13.70 11.35
CA THR A 58 1.85 -14.46 11.72
C THR A 58 2.16 -15.84 12.33
N LYS A 59 3.12 -15.90 13.27
CA LYS A 59 3.09 -16.91 14.34
C LYS A 59 2.73 -16.28 15.69
N THR A 60 2.50 -14.98 15.74
CA THR A 60 2.13 -14.24 16.94
C THR A 60 1.09 -13.19 16.54
N LEU A 61 -0.06 -13.18 17.22
CA LEU A 61 -1.15 -12.19 17.10
C LEU A 61 -2.30 -12.50 16.11
N VAL A 62 -2.71 -13.78 16.03
CA VAL A 62 -4.14 -14.11 15.84
C VAL A 62 -4.72 -14.62 17.17
N HIS A 63 -4.72 -13.78 18.19
CA HIS A 63 -5.62 -13.94 19.34
C HIS A 63 -5.82 -12.62 20.04
N SER A 64 -6.98 -12.01 19.79
CA SER A 64 -7.83 -11.27 20.74
C SER A 64 -8.88 -10.51 19.95
#